data_AF-A0A1S3GYZ7-F1
#
_entry.id   AF-A0A1S3GYZ7-F1
#
_cell.length_a   1.000
_cell.length_b   1.000
_cell.length_c   1.000
_cell.angle_alpha   90.00
_cell.angle_beta   90.00
_cell.angle_gamma   90.00
#
_symmetry.space_group_name_H-M   'P 1'
#
loop_
_entity.id
_entity.type
_entity.pdbx_description
1 polymer ?
#
loop_
_entity_poly.entity_id
_entity_poly.type
_entity_poly.pdbx_seq_one_letter_code
_entity_poly.pdbx_strand_id
1 'polypeptide(L)'
;MHRFRSWSNENTCDEFDFTHFPTGQPGVLAATKDDGTIMYYKTLVETNGHFVLCRQYHPELGENTYHLWTRYMCFSPSDVARLLNRISSDPSMREQKYVAMEHTGVCGMPPAASWSEILE
;
A
#
# COMPACT_ATOMS: atom_id res chain seq x y z
N MET A 1 4.47 -12.54 -12.54
CA MET A 1 4.56 -12.92 -11.12
C MET A 1 5.60 -12.00 -10.52
N HIS A 2 5.16 -10.95 -9.81
CA HIS A 2 6.06 -9.96 -9.23
C HIS A 2 6.17 -10.26 -7.74
N ARG A 3 7.39 -10.51 -7.28
CA ARG A 3 7.71 -10.81 -5.88
C ARG A 3 8.00 -9.48 -5.18
N PHE A 4 7.11 -9.09 -4.28
CA PHE A 4 7.26 -7.85 -3.53
C PHE A 4 7.97 -8.13 -2.22
N ARG A 5 8.85 -7.21 -1.82
CA ARG A 5 9.56 -7.23 -0.54
C ARG A 5 9.10 -6.05 0.31
N SER A 6 8.35 -6.32 1.36
CA SER A 6 7.93 -5.31 2.34
C SER A 6 9.05 -4.99 3.34
N TRP A 7 9.16 -3.75 3.85
CA TRP A 7 10.23 -3.31 4.76
C TRP A 7 9.74 -2.52 6.00
N SER A 8 10.44 -2.81 7.12
CA SER A 8 10.68 -2.07 8.37
C SER A 8 9.51 -1.75 9.32
N ASN A 9 9.60 -2.29 10.54
CA ASN A 9 9.15 -1.56 11.74
C ASN A 9 10.35 -0.81 12.35
N GLU A 10 10.12 0.04 13.35
CA GLU A 10 11.08 1.03 13.89
C GLU A 10 12.47 0.50 14.30
N ASN A 11 12.65 -0.81 14.52
CA ASN A 11 13.93 -1.39 14.94
C ASN A 11 14.33 -2.70 14.25
N THR A 12 13.47 -3.32 13.43
CA THR A 12 13.80 -4.54 12.68
C THR A 12 13.41 -4.46 11.21
N CYS A 13 14.28 -5.03 10.38
CA CYS A 13 14.04 -5.18 8.95
C CYS A 13 13.41 -6.54 8.69
N ASP A 14 12.09 -6.58 8.76
CA ASP A 14 11.33 -7.75 8.36
C ASP A 14 11.04 -7.68 6.87
N GLU A 15 11.52 -8.68 6.12
CA GLU A 15 11.21 -8.87 4.71
C GLU A 15 10.06 -9.88 4.59
N PHE A 16 9.02 -9.51 3.85
CA PHE A 16 7.95 -10.42 3.48
C PHE A 16 7.86 -10.52 1.97
N ASP A 17 7.93 -11.76 1.48
CA ASP A 17 7.74 -12.10 0.08
C ASP A 17 6.28 -12.44 -0.19
N PHE A 18 5.70 -11.79 -1.20
CA PHE A 18 4.37 -12.11 -1.69
C PHE A 18 4.24 -11.84 -3.18
N THR A 19 3.25 -12.46 -3.79
CA THR A 19 2.92 -12.33 -5.22
C THR A 19 1.56 -11.69 -5.41
N HIS A 20 1.47 -10.73 -6.32
CA HIS A 20 0.19 -10.24 -6.85
C HIS A 20 -0.25 -11.01 -8.11
N PHE A 21 -1.54 -11.30 -8.21
CA PHE A 21 -2.19 -11.80 -9.43
C PHE A 21 -3.56 -11.14 -9.63
N PRO A 22 -3.98 -10.92 -10.89
CA PRO A 22 -5.31 -10.40 -11.19
C PRO A 22 -6.38 -11.41 -10.79
N THR A 23 -7.46 -10.90 -10.21
CA THR A 23 -8.65 -11.70 -9.94
C THR A 23 -9.60 -11.68 -11.14
N GLY A 24 -10.69 -12.45 -11.07
CA GLY A 24 -11.79 -12.35 -12.05
C GLY A 24 -12.57 -11.03 -11.96
N GLN A 25 -12.34 -10.20 -10.93
CA GLN A 25 -12.95 -8.89 -10.80
C GLN A 25 -12.05 -7.82 -11.47
N PRO A 26 -12.61 -6.98 -12.36
CA PRO A 26 -11.85 -5.92 -13.01
C PRO A 26 -11.19 -4.98 -12.01
N GLY A 27 -9.89 -4.76 -12.15
CA GLY A 27 -9.12 -3.83 -11.31
C GLY A 27 -8.81 -4.31 -9.89
N VAL A 28 -9.06 -5.58 -9.58
CA VAL A 28 -8.74 -6.18 -8.27
C VAL A 28 -7.61 -7.20 -8.41
N LEU A 29 -6.54 -6.97 -7.66
CA LEU A 29 -5.42 -7.89 -7.49
C LEU A 29 -5.55 -8.65 -6.18
N ALA A 30 -5.06 -9.88 -6.11
CA ALA A 30 -4.90 -10.62 -4.87
C ALA A 30 -3.41 -10.80 -4.56
N ALA A 31 -3.02 -10.54 -3.31
CA ALA A 31 -1.69 -10.83 -2.79
C ALA A 31 -1.69 -12.21 -2.13
N THR A 32 -0.73 -13.05 -2.47
CA THR A 32 -0.56 -14.39 -1.92
C THR A 32 0.85 -14.66 -1.44
N LYS A 33 0.96 -15.49 -0.41
CA LYS A 33 2.20 -16.14 0.00
C LYS A 33 2.58 -17.25 -0.99
N ASP A 34 3.81 -17.75 -0.89
CA ASP A 34 4.31 -18.85 -1.73
C ASP A 34 3.47 -20.15 -1.60
N ASP A 35 2.79 -20.35 -0.48
CA ASP A 35 1.89 -21.50 -0.24
C ASP A 35 0.47 -21.31 -0.82
N GLY A 36 0.21 -20.18 -1.49
CA GLY A 36 -1.09 -19.85 -2.07
C GLY A 36 -2.08 -19.21 -1.09
N THR A 37 -1.70 -18.98 0.17
CA THR A 37 -2.55 -18.28 1.14
C THR A 37 -2.76 -16.83 0.72
N ILE A 38 -4.02 -16.42 0.58
CA ILE A 38 -4.40 -15.04 0.26
C ILE A 38 -4.18 -14.17 1.50
N MET A 39 -3.35 -13.15 1.34
CA MET A 39 -3.10 -12.14 2.37
C MET A 39 -4.15 -11.04 2.30
N TYR A 40 -4.30 -10.44 1.11
CA TYR A 40 -5.26 -9.36 0.90
C TYR A 40 -5.68 -9.23 -0.57
N TYR A 41 -6.84 -8.60 -0.79
CA TYR A 41 -7.27 -8.13 -2.11
C TYR A 41 -6.99 -6.63 -2.21
N LYS A 42 -6.22 -6.22 -3.21
CA LYS A 42 -5.83 -4.83 -3.48
C LYS A 42 -6.67 -4.26 -4.61
N THR A 43 -7.21 -3.06 -4.42
CA THR A 43 -7.87 -2.27 -5.45
C THR A 43 -7.22 -0.90 -5.53
N LEU A 44 -6.85 -0.47 -6.73
CA LEU A 44 -6.40 0.91 -6.98
C LEU A 44 -7.60 1.85 -6.85
N VAL A 45 -7.53 2.79 -5.92
CA VAL A 45 -8.59 3.80 -5.71
C VAL A 45 -8.28 5.04 -6.54
N GLU A 46 -7.04 5.52 -6.45
CA GLU A 46 -6.61 6.75 -7.12
C GLU A 46 -5.09 6.73 -7.36
N THR A 47 -4.65 7.31 -8.46
CA THR A 47 -3.25 7.62 -8.71
C THR A 47 -3.11 8.86 -9.57
N ASN A 48 -2.04 9.62 -9.36
CA ASN A 48 -1.65 10.75 -10.20
C ASN A 48 -0.19 10.63 -10.72
N GLY A 49 0.39 9.42 -10.65
CA GLY A 49 1.79 9.15 -11.02
C GLY A 49 2.83 9.52 -9.96
N HIS A 50 2.47 10.32 -8.94
CA HIS A 50 3.33 10.64 -7.80
C HIS A 50 2.96 9.88 -6.54
N PHE A 51 1.66 9.64 -6.35
CA PHE A 51 1.15 8.80 -5.28
C PHE A 51 0.18 7.74 -5.81
N VAL A 52 -0.04 6.71 -4.99
CA VAL A 52 -1.03 5.66 -5.22
C VAL A 52 -1.82 5.46 -3.93
N LEU A 53 -3.13 5.67 -4.01
CA LEU A 53 -4.06 5.26 -2.97
C LEU A 53 -4.65 3.92 -3.36
N CYS A 54 -4.46 2.92 -2.52
CA CYS A 54 -5.08 1.61 -2.69
C CYS A 54 -5.85 1.19 -1.45
N ARG A 55 -6.94 0.46 -1.68
CA ARG A 55 -7.69 -0.25 -0.64
C ARG A 55 -7.20 -1.69 -0.61
N GLN A 56 -6.94 -2.22 0.58
CA GLN A 56 -6.64 -3.63 0.81
C GLN A 56 -7.72 -4.23 1.71
N TYR A 57 -8.38 -5.29 1.24
CA TYR A 57 -9.27 -6.11 2.06
C TYR A 57 -8.51 -7.33 2.57
N HIS A 58 -8.41 -7.48 3.89
CA HIS A 58 -7.72 -8.59 4.56
C HIS A 58 -8.75 -9.65 4.98
N PRO A 59 -8.88 -10.78 4.27
CA PRO A 59 -9.95 -11.75 4.50
C PRO A 59 -9.89 -12.41 5.88
N GLU A 60 -8.69 -12.57 6.43
CA GLU A 60 -8.47 -13.16 7.75
C GLU A 60 -8.96 -12.25 8.89
N LEU A 61 -8.97 -10.93 8.67
CA LEU A 61 -9.45 -9.94 9.64
C LEU A 61 -10.89 -9.49 9.36
N GLY A 62 -11.37 -9.67 8.12
CA GLY A 62 -12.65 -9.12 7.68
C GLY A 62 -12.62 -7.59 7.56
N GLU A 63 -11.44 -6.99 7.42
CA GLU A 63 -11.22 -5.55 7.52
C GLU A 63 -10.67 -4.95 6.22
N ASN A 64 -10.88 -3.64 6.07
CA ASN A 64 -10.31 -2.85 4.99
C ASN A 64 -9.30 -1.86 5.54
N THR A 65 -8.11 -1.85 4.94
CA THR A 65 -7.10 -0.83 5.16
C THR A 65 -6.92 0.01 3.88
N TYR A 66 -6.62 1.28 4.06
CA TYR A 66 -6.24 2.17 2.97
C TYR A 66 -4.77 2.50 3.11
N HIS A 67 -4.02 2.29 2.02
CA HIS A 67 -2.59 2.55 1.97
C HIS A 67 -2.31 3.62 0.93
N LEU A 68 -1.56 4.62 1.36
CA LEU A 68 -0.99 5.62 0.47
C LEU A 68 0.49 5.33 0.26
N TRP A 69 0.87 5.19 -1.00
CA TRP A 69 2.24 5.05 -1.42
C TRP A 69 2.69 6.29 -2.18
N THR A 70 3.95 6.64 -2.06
CA THR A 70 4.61 7.73 -2.80
C THR A 70 5.93 7.23 -3.35
N ARG A 71 6.35 7.80 -4.49
CA ARG A 71 7.68 7.55 -5.05
C ARG A 71 8.81 8.25 -4.29
N TYR A 72 8.47 9.10 -3.34
CA TYR A 72 9.41 9.91 -2.55
C TYR A 72 9.48 9.38 -1.11
N MET A 73 10.63 9.53 -0.44
CA MET A 73 10.75 9.14 0.98
C MET A 73 9.85 9.92 1.93
N CYS A 74 9.34 11.07 1.49
CA CYS A 74 8.44 11.90 2.25
C CYS A 74 7.32 12.41 1.35
N PHE A 75 6.16 12.62 1.94
CA PHE A 75 5.10 13.37 1.29
C PHE A 75 5.38 14.87 1.46
N SER A 76 5.20 15.66 0.40
CA SER A 76 5.19 17.12 0.58
C SER A 76 3.98 17.51 1.44
N PRO A 77 4.03 18.59 2.24
CA PRO A 77 2.88 19.03 3.03
C PRO A 77 1.62 19.25 2.19
N SER A 78 1.78 19.69 0.93
CA SER A 78 0.69 19.88 -0.02
C SER A 78 0.07 18.55 -0.48
N ASP A 79 0.89 17.52 -0.70
CA ASP A 79 0.41 16.17 -1.05
C ASP A 79 -0.33 15.52 0.12
N VAL A 80 0.20 15.66 1.34
CA VAL A 80 -0.47 15.21 2.57
C VAL A 80 -1.81 15.93 2.73
N ALA A 81 -1.86 17.26 2.60
CA ALA A 81 -3.09 18.01 2.74
C ALA A 81 -4.15 17.63 1.69
N ARG A 82 -3.74 17.45 0.42
CA ARG A 82 -4.65 17.01 -0.65
C ARG A 82 -5.22 15.63 -0.37
N LEU A 83 -4.38 14.71 0.11
CA LEU A 83 -4.82 13.37 0.49
C LEU A 83 -5.74 13.38 1.71
N LEU A 84 -5.38 14.06 2.79
CA LEU A 84 -6.20 14.14 4.00
C LEU A 84 -7.58 14.72 3.69
N ASN A 85 -7.66 15.73 2.81
CA ASN A 85 -8.92 16.25 2.31
C ASN A 85 -9.73 15.20 1.53
N ARG A 86 -9.06 14.38 0.70
CA ARG A 86 -9.69 13.29 -0.04
C ARG A 86 -10.26 12.22 0.89
N ILE A 87 -9.46 11.72 1.82
CA ILE A 87 -9.87 10.76 2.86
C ILE A 87 -11.03 11.32 3.68
N SER A 88 -10.92 12.57 4.13
CA SER A 88 -11.96 13.24 4.93
C SER A 88 -13.24 13.54 4.13
N SER A 89 -13.18 13.53 2.80
CA SER A 89 -14.35 13.71 1.93
C SER A 89 -15.08 12.40 1.63
N ASP A 90 -14.42 11.26 1.83
CA ASP A 90 -15.00 9.94 1.59
C ASP A 90 -15.65 9.40 2.88
N PRO A 91 -16.98 9.22 2.93
CA PRO A 91 -17.68 8.71 4.10
C PRO A 91 -17.16 7.35 4.57
N SER A 92 -16.63 6.52 3.67
CA SER A 92 -16.07 5.20 3.99
C SER A 92 -14.66 5.26 4.58
N MET A 93 -13.98 6.40 4.48
CA MET A 93 -12.63 6.61 5.02
C MET A 93 -12.59 7.60 6.20
N ARG A 94 -13.67 8.34 6.45
CA ARG A 94 -13.78 9.38 7.51
C ARG A 94 -13.51 8.91 8.93
N GLU A 95 -13.77 7.64 9.24
CA GLU A 95 -13.71 7.12 10.62
C GLU A 95 -12.38 6.44 10.97
N GLN A 96 -11.43 6.32 10.02
CA GLN A 96 -10.22 5.53 10.26
C GLN A 96 -9.06 6.39 10.80
N LYS A 97 -8.40 5.87 11.83
CA LYS A 97 -7.19 6.44 12.45
C LYS A 97 -6.10 6.58 11.38
N TYR A 98 -5.83 7.81 10.93
CA TYR A 98 -4.65 8.08 10.13
C TYR A 98 -3.40 7.86 10.99
N VAL A 99 -2.53 6.97 10.54
CA VAL A 99 -1.21 6.73 11.15
C VAL A 99 -0.17 7.05 10.09
N ALA A 100 0.59 8.11 10.30
CA ALA A 100 1.78 8.36 9.50
C ALA A 100 2.84 7.34 9.90
N MET A 101 3.36 6.57 8.95
CA MET A 101 4.50 5.70 9.21
C MET A 101 5.79 6.53 9.20
N GLU A 102 6.56 6.47 10.27
CA GLU A 102 7.90 7.05 10.30
C GLU A 102 8.84 6.19 9.45
N HIS A 103 9.43 6.79 8.42
CA HIS A 103 10.44 6.12 7.61
C HIS A 103 11.81 6.27 8.27
N THR A 104 12.41 5.15 8.69
CA THR A 104 13.79 5.11 9.17
C THR A 104 14.71 4.60 8.07
N GLY A 105 15.96 5.07 8.05
CA GLY A 105 16.98 4.58 7.10
C GLY A 105 17.55 3.20 7.46
N VAL A 106 17.07 2.57 8.54
CA VAL A 106 17.65 1.36 9.14
C VAL A 106 17.63 0.19 8.15
N CYS A 107 16.58 0.09 7.34
CA CYS A 107 16.41 -0.99 6.36
C CYS A 107 16.79 -0.60 4.93
N GLY A 108 17.53 0.50 4.79
CA GLY A 108 17.90 1.04 3.49
C GLY A 108 16.72 1.67 2.75
N MET A 109 17.01 2.12 1.54
CA MET A 109 16.03 2.72 0.64
C MET A 109 15.21 1.63 -0.05
N PRO A 110 13.87 1.81 -0.23
CA PRO A 110 13.13 0.92 -1.11
C PRO A 110 13.76 0.94 -2.52
N PRO A 111 13.91 -0.22 -3.17
CA PRO A 111 14.52 -0.28 -4.50
C PRO A 111 13.73 0.58 -5.49
N ALA A 112 14.44 1.30 -6.37
CA ALA A 112 13.84 2.23 -7.34
C ALA A 112 12.81 1.57 -8.28
N ALA A 113 12.88 0.25 -8.46
CA ALA A 113 11.96 -0.56 -9.26
C ALA A 113 10.56 -0.75 -8.62
N SER A 114 10.42 -0.50 -7.32
CA SER A 114 9.15 -0.74 -6.59
C SER A 114 8.01 0.16 -7.07
N TRP A 115 8.29 1.32 -7.66
CA TRP A 115 7.25 2.27 -8.05
C TRP A 115 6.43 1.82 -9.27
N SER A 116 7.09 1.26 -10.29
CA SER A 116 6.38 0.67 -11.44
C SER A 116 5.53 -0.53 -11.01
N GLU A 117 6.02 -1.33 -10.06
CA GLU A 117 5.33 -2.51 -9.56
C GLU A 117 4.11 -2.17 -8.69
N ILE A 118 4.04 -0.97 -8.10
CA ILE A 118 2.86 -0.51 -7.36
C ILE A 118 1.72 -0.10 -8.33
N LEU A 119 2.09 0.35 -9.54
CA LEU A 119 1.20 0.91 -10.57
C LEU A 119 0.69 -0.13 -11.59
N GLU A 120 1.33 -1.30 -11.69
CA GLU A 120 0.89 -2.47 -12.46
C GLU A 120 -0.14 -3.32 -11.69
#